data_AF-A0A5J4Q8W2-F1
#
_entry.id   AF-A0A5J4Q8W2-F1
#
_cell.length_a   1.000
_cell.length_b   1.000
_cell.length_c   1.000
_cell.angle_alpha   90.00
_cell.angle_beta   90.00
_cell.angle_gamma   90.00
#
_symmetry.space_group_name_H-M   'P 1'
#
loop_
_entity.id
_entity.type
_entity.pdbx_description
1 polymer ?
#
loop_
_entity_poly.entity_id
_entity_poly.type
_entity_poly.pdbx_seq_one_letter_code
_entity_poly.pdbx_strand_id
1 'polypeptide(L)' 'MAHLSEDRNMIEAFLNNQDIHSATAAKIYKIDINEVNSDMRRKAKTANFGIIYGISVFGLAERMNVERKE' A
#
# COMPACT_ATOMS: atom_id res chain seq x y z
N MET A 1 -7.10 -7.43 -6.27
CA MET A 1 -6.28 -6.21 -6.13
C MET A 1 -5.24 -6.15 -7.23
N ALA A 2 -4.20 -6.98 -7.21
CA ALA A 2 -3.14 -7.01 -8.23
C ALA A 2 -3.67 -7.07 -9.68
N HIS A 3 -4.64 -7.94 -9.95
CA HIS A 3 -5.28 -8.02 -11.27
C HIS A 3 -6.14 -6.80 -11.61
N LEU A 4 -6.79 -6.19 -10.62
CA LEU A 4 -7.72 -5.06 -10.82
C LEU A 4 -6.98 -3.72 -10.94
N SER A 5 -5.85 -3.56 -10.26
CA SER A 5 -5.05 -2.34 -10.27
C SER A 5 -4.04 -2.30 -11.41
N GLU A 6 -3.74 -3.45 -12.02
CA GLU A 6 -2.68 -3.64 -13.02
C GLU A 6 -1.29 -3.14 -12.57
N ASP A 7 -1.10 -2.91 -11.26
CA ASP A 7 0.17 -2.47 -10.70
C ASP A 7 1.16 -3.65 -10.79
N ARG A 8 2.15 -3.51 -11.66
CA ARG A 8 3.21 -4.50 -11.88
C ARG A 8 3.88 -4.92 -10.58
N ASN A 9 4.09 -4.00 -9.65
CA ASN A 9 4.75 -4.33 -8.40
C ASN A 9 3.84 -5.14 -7.46
N MET A 10 2.55 -4.87 -7.49
CA MET A 10 1.58 -5.65 -6.73
C MET A 10 1.40 -7.04 -7.33
N ILE A 11 1.44 -7.15 -8.65
CA ILE A 11 1.45 -8.42 -9.38
C ILE A 11 2.71 -9.22 -9.03
N GLU A 12 3.88 -8.62 -9.12
CA GLU A 12 5.15 -9.25 -8.75
C GLU A 12 5.18 -9.68 -7.28
N ALA A 13 4.73 -8.82 -6.36
CA ALA A 13 4.65 -9.17 -4.94
C ALA A 13 3.71 -10.37 -4.71
N PHE A 14 2.58 -10.44 -5.43
CA PHE A 14 1.67 -11.57 -5.39
C PHE A 14 2.32 -12.85 -5.96
N LEU A 15 2.98 -12.76 -7.12
CA LEU A 15 3.64 -13.90 -7.78
C LEU A 15 4.81 -14.45 -6.97
N ASN A 16 5.54 -13.58 -6.27
CA ASN A 16 6.68 -13.95 -5.43
C ASN A 16 6.28 -14.32 -3.99
N ASN A 17 4.96 -14.46 -3.71
CA ASN A 17 4.42 -14.76 -2.38
C ASN A 17 4.92 -13.80 -1.29
N GLN A 18 5.18 -12.54 -1.67
CA GLN A 18 5.60 -11.48 -0.76
C GLN A 18 4.38 -10.88 -0.05
N ASP A 19 4.60 -10.35 1.15
CA ASP A 19 3.55 -9.61 1.84
C ASP A 19 3.25 -8.31 1.09
N ILE A 20 2.12 -8.30 0.39
CA ILE A 20 1.66 -7.18 -0.44
C ILE A 20 1.49 -5.91 0.39
N HIS A 21 1.07 -6.01 1.65
CA HIS A 21 0.90 -4.83 2.49
C HIS A 21 2.25 -4.24 2.89
N SER A 22 3.23 -5.09 3.17
CA SER A 22 4.60 -4.65 3.44
C SER A 22 5.24 -4.05 2.19
N ALA A 23 5.04 -4.66 1.02
CA ALA A 23 5.52 -4.13 -0.26
C ALA A 23 4.91 -2.76 -0.59
N THR A 24 3.60 -2.59 -0.37
CA THR A 24 2.93 -1.29 -0.49
C THR A 24 3.48 -0.28 0.52
N ALA A 25 3.67 -0.67 1.78
CA ALA A 25 4.22 0.21 2.81
C ALA A 25 5.65 0.69 2.45
N ALA A 26 6.54 -0.24 2.07
CA ALA A 26 7.90 0.06 1.66
C ALA A 26 7.95 1.14 0.56
N LYS A 27 7.04 1.07 -0.41
CA LYS A 27 6.90 2.07 -1.48
C LYS A 27 6.40 3.42 -1.00
N ILE A 28 5.38 3.43 -0.14
CA ILE A 28 4.80 4.68 0.39
C ILE A 28 5.82 5.42 1.25
N TYR A 29 6.54 4.69 2.11
CA TYR A 29 7.53 5.26 3.02
C TYR A 29 8.93 5.40 2.42
N LYS A 30 9.16 4.84 1.22
CA LYS A 30 10.46 4.84 0.50
C LYS A 30 11.60 4.23 1.34
N ILE A 31 11.32 3.08 1.94
CA ILE A 31 12.26 2.31 2.78
C ILE A 31 12.36 0.86 2.26
N ASP A 32 13.34 0.09 2.76
CA ASP A 32 13.40 -1.34 2.45
C ASP A 32 12.22 -2.10 3.07
N ILE A 33 11.77 -3.20 2.44
CA ILE A 33 10.67 -4.01 2.95
C ILE A 33 10.95 -4.59 4.34
N ASN A 34 12.22 -4.81 4.67
CA ASN A 34 12.65 -5.31 5.97
C ASN A 34 12.63 -4.23 7.06
N GLU A 35 12.56 -2.95 6.68
CA GLU A 35 12.44 -1.82 7.60
C GLU A 35 10.97 -1.48 7.89
N VAL A 36 10.03 -2.13 7.22
CA VAL A 36 8.59 -1.94 7.42
C VAL A 36 8.17 -2.46 8.78
N ASN A 37 7.69 -1.54 9.63
CA ASN A 37 7.11 -1.90 10.92
C ASN A 37 5.60 -2.24 10.81
N SER A 38 5.06 -2.74 11.93
CA SER A 38 3.66 -3.21 12.00
C SER A 38 2.61 -2.10 11.78
N ASP A 39 2.92 -0.85 12.14
CA ASP A 39 2.02 0.30 11.93
C ASP A 39 1.97 0.69 10.44
N MET A 40 3.13 0.81 9.80
CA MET A 40 3.25 1.08 8.37
C MET A 40 2.50 0.04 7.54
N ARG A 41 2.69 -1.25 7.85
CA ARG A 41 1.98 -2.36 7.21
C ARG A 41 0.46 -2.25 7.41
N ARG A 42 0.00 -1.88 8.60
CA ARG A 42 -1.44 -1.73 8.90
C ARG A 42 -2.06 -0.58 8.11
N LYS A 43 -1.38 0.55 8.00
CA LYS A 43 -1.83 1.70 7.20
C LYS A 43 -1.91 1.35 5.71
N ALA A 44 -0.88 0.68 5.18
CA ALA A 44 -0.88 0.18 3.81
C ALA A 44 -2.01 -0.83 3.54
N LYS A 45 -2.34 -1.69 4.52
CA LYS A 45 -3.51 -2.56 4.44
C LYS A 45 -4.81 -1.76 4.29
N THR A 46 -5.01 -0.75 5.12
CA THR A 46 -6.19 0.13 5.00
C THR A 46 -6.26 0.79 3.63
N ALA A 47 -5.13 1.19 3.06
CA ALA A 47 -5.05 1.79 1.73
C ALA A 47 -5.49 0.83 0.62
N ASN A 48 -4.86 -0.34 0.61
CA ASN A 48 -5.12 -1.41 -0.34
C ASN A 48 -6.62 -1.77 -0.38
N PHE A 49 -7.25 -1.96 0.79
CA PHE A 49 -8.70 -2.21 0.84
C PHE A 49 -9.55 -0.97 0.53
N GLY A 50 -9.13 0.22 0.95
CA GLY A 50 -9.85 1.46 0.68
C GLY A 50 -10.01 1.73 -0.81
N ILE A 51 -8.94 1.55 -1.59
CA ILE A 51 -8.97 1.73 -3.05
C ILE A 51 -9.92 0.74 -3.72
N ILE A 52 -9.91 -0.55 -3.32
CA ILE A 52 -10.85 -1.55 -3.85
C ILE A 52 -12.30 -1.15 -3.58
N TYR A 53 -12.60 -0.62 -2.40
CA TYR A 53 -13.96 -0.29 -1.98
C TYR A 53 -14.38 1.15 -2.35
N GLY A 54 -13.63 1.82 -3.21
CA GLY A 54 -14.02 3.13 -3.75
C GLY A 54 -13.81 4.31 -2.79
N ILE A 55 -12.93 4.17 -1.79
CA ILE A 55 -12.48 5.32 -1.00
C ILE A 55 -11.70 6.26 -1.92
N SER A 56 -12.09 7.54 -1.93
CA SER A 56 -11.39 8.57 -2.68
C SER A 56 -9.96 8.76 -2.16
N VAL A 57 -9.06 9.22 -3.04
CA VAL A 57 -7.66 9.54 -2.67
C VAL A 57 -7.59 10.53 -1.49
N PHE A 58 -8.60 11.40 -1.33
CA PHE A 58 -8.74 12.30 -0.18
C PHE A 58 -9.01 11.54 1.13
N GLY A 59 -10.03 10.69 1.16
CA GLY A 59 -10.34 9.88 2.35
C GLY A 59 -9.24 8.87 2.68
N LEU A 60 -8.40 8.54 1.70
CA LEU A 60 -7.22 7.72 1.89
C LEU A 60 -6.08 8.49 2.58
N ALA A 61 -5.72 9.67 2.08
CA ALA A 61 -4.65 10.49 2.65
C ALA A 61 -4.90 10.83 4.13
N GLU A 62 -6.14 11.18 4.47
CA GLU A 62 -6.57 11.47 5.84
C GLU A 62 -6.36 10.28 6.79
N ARG A 63 -6.72 9.06 6.35
CA ARG A 63 -6.59 7.83 7.14
C ARG A 63 -5.15 7.37 7.31
N MET A 64 -4.28 7.72 6.37
CA MET A 64 -2.89 7.30 6.39
C MET A 64 -1.96 8.30 7.08
N ASN A 65 -2.46 9.51 7.41
CA ASN A 65 -1.69 10.60 8.00
C ASN A 65 -0.36 10.86 7.25
N VAL A 66 -0.40 10.75 5.92
CA VAL A 66 0.72 11.06 5.02
C VAL A 66 0.43 12.40 4.36
N GLU A 67 1.35 13.34 4.52
CA GLU A 67 1.31 14.60 3.78
C GLU A 67 1.42 14.30 2.28
N ARG A 68 0.55 14.92 1.50
CA ARG A 68 0.64 14.90 0.04
C ARG A 68 1.95 15.59 -0.34
N LYS A 69 2.88 14.87 -0.97
CA LYS A 69 3.79 15.52 -1.91
C LYS A 69 3.06 15.55 -3.25
N GLU A 70 2.83 16.76 -3.74
CA GLU A 70 2.31 17.04 -5.09
C GLU A 70 3.13 16.33 -6.17
#